data_AF-A0A3B9PX18-F1
#
_entry.id   AF-A0A3B9PX18-F1
#
_cell.length_a   1.000
_cell.length_b   1.000
_cell.length_c   1.000
_cell.angle_alpha   90.00
_cell.angle_beta   90.00
_cell.angle_gamma   90.00
#
_symmetry.space_group_name_H-M   'P 1'
#
loop_
_entity.id
_entity.type
_entity.pdbx_description
1 polymer ?
#
loop_
_entity_poly.entity_id
_entity_poly.type
_entity_poly.pdbx_seq_one_letter_code
_entity_poly.pdbx_strand_id
1 'polypeptide(L)'
;AANPEKTRSFPKFILQPRTAQDKLRMWLYENGYAITHELLVRERNKICEIIVVDTTLRRERIQNENQLKTKLFDLEFEISPLLFSNGDPLLKEWIEYKIKTEEEIIESIRTKGSKASLSKLNNHEQRLKKLKELHKRCLFS
;
A
#
# COMPACT_ATOMS: atom_id res chain seq x y z
N ALA A 1 7.87 -18.73 20.88
CA ALA A 1 8.41 -17.39 21.18
C ALA A 1 9.14 -16.86 19.95
N ALA A 2 8.95 -15.58 19.59
CA ALA A 2 9.71 -14.95 18.50
C ALA A 2 11.18 -14.81 18.92
N ASN A 3 12.11 -15.19 18.04
CA ASN A 3 13.56 -15.08 18.28
C ASN A 3 14.16 -14.02 17.31
N PRO A 4 14.33 -12.76 17.74
CA PRO A 4 14.80 -11.67 16.88
C PRO A 4 16.19 -11.91 16.29
N GLU A 5 17.07 -12.61 17.02
CA GLU A 5 18.43 -12.95 16.58
C GLU A 5 18.39 -13.87 15.36
N LYS A 6 17.47 -14.85 15.35
CA LYS A 6 17.30 -15.76 14.22
C LYS A 6 16.68 -15.07 13.00
N THR A 7 15.77 -14.11 13.19
CA THR A 7 15.17 -13.37 12.08
C THR A 7 16.19 -12.44 11.42
N ARG A 8 17.13 -11.87 12.19
CA ARG A 8 18.19 -10.99 11.67
C ARG A 8 19.29 -11.72 10.89
N SER A 9 19.38 -13.05 10.98
CA SER A 9 20.40 -13.82 10.24
C SER A 9 20.02 -14.15 8.80
N PHE A 10 18.73 -14.02 8.42
CA PHE A 10 18.31 -14.20 7.03
C PHE A 10 18.56 -12.92 6.24
N PRO A 11 19.29 -12.96 5.11
CA PRO A 11 19.64 -11.76 4.34
C PRO A 11 18.45 -11.14 3.59
N LYS A 12 17.36 -11.90 3.44
CA LYS A 12 16.19 -11.49 2.66
C LYS A 12 14.91 -12.06 3.28
N PHE A 13 13.86 -11.25 3.31
CA PHE A 13 12.49 -11.71 3.55
C PHE A 13 11.68 -11.57 2.27
N ILE A 14 10.89 -12.60 1.97
CA ILE A 14 9.87 -12.57 0.92
C ILE A 14 8.53 -12.71 1.65
N LEU A 15 7.77 -11.62 1.70
CA LEU A 15 6.55 -11.52 2.49
C LEU A 15 5.35 -11.46 1.54
N GLN A 16 4.33 -12.27 1.81
CA GLN A 16 3.06 -12.24 1.09
C GLN A 16 1.91 -11.97 2.09
N PRO A 17 1.76 -10.71 2.54
CA PRO A 17 0.73 -10.37 3.51
C PRO A 17 -0.68 -10.58 2.93
N ARG A 18 -1.54 -11.28 3.68
CA ARG A 18 -2.94 -11.50 3.29
C ARG A 18 -3.86 -10.30 3.57
N THR A 19 -3.47 -9.46 4.53
CA THR A 19 -4.20 -8.28 5.00
C THR A 19 -3.22 -7.26 5.59
N ALA A 20 -3.64 -6.00 5.71
CA ALA A 20 -2.91 -4.92 6.38
C ALA A 20 -1.48 -4.68 5.84
N GLN A 21 -1.35 -4.73 4.51
CA GLN A 21 -0.10 -4.53 3.79
C GLN A 21 0.49 -3.13 4.02
N ASP A 22 -0.38 -2.13 4.12
CA ASP A 22 -0.06 -0.76 4.51
C ASP A 22 0.65 -0.68 5.87
N LYS A 23 0.10 -1.36 6.89
CA LYS A 23 0.68 -1.42 8.23
C LYS A 23 2.01 -2.16 8.24
N LEU A 24 2.11 -3.25 7.46
CA LEU A 24 3.36 -3.98 7.32
C LEU A 24 4.46 -3.10 6.72
N ARG A 25 4.16 -2.36 5.63
CA ARG A 25 5.12 -1.43 5.03
C ARG A 25 5.51 -0.35 6.02
N MET A 26 4.55 0.27 6.69
CA MET A 26 4.82 1.29 7.71
C MET A 26 5.79 0.77 8.77
N TRP A 27 5.52 -0.40 9.35
CA TRP A 27 6.40 -1.01 10.34
C TRP A 27 7.80 -1.30 9.79
N LEU A 28 7.92 -1.80 8.56
CA LEU A 28 9.22 -2.04 7.92
C LEU A 28 10.03 -0.75 7.78
N TYR A 29 9.40 0.34 7.34
CA TYR A 29 10.03 1.66 7.22
C TYR A 29 10.44 2.25 8.57
N GLU A 30 9.57 2.19 9.58
CA GLU A 30 9.86 2.65 10.94
C GLU A 30 11.03 1.91 11.58
N ASN A 31 11.20 0.62 11.26
CA ASN A 31 12.28 -0.22 11.78
C ASN A 31 13.57 -0.18 10.93
N GLY A 32 13.58 0.58 9.82
CA GLY A 32 14.74 0.79 8.96
C GLY A 32 15.07 -0.40 8.07
N TYR A 33 14.07 -1.24 7.77
CA TYR A 33 14.20 -2.29 6.77
C TYR A 33 14.12 -1.70 5.35
N ALA A 34 14.86 -2.29 4.42
CA ALA A 34 14.85 -1.87 3.03
C ALA A 34 13.91 -2.76 2.21
N ILE A 35 12.74 -2.24 1.83
CA ILE A 35 11.95 -2.85 0.76
C ILE A 35 12.67 -2.56 -0.56
N THR A 36 13.05 -3.61 -1.28
CA THR A 36 13.85 -3.50 -2.51
C THR A 36 13.06 -3.83 -3.75
N HIS A 37 12.11 -4.77 -3.66
CA HIS A 37 11.25 -5.15 -4.77
C HIS A 37 9.84 -5.44 -4.26
N GLU A 38 8.87 -5.09 -5.10
CA GLU A 38 7.48 -5.46 -4.89
C GLU A 38 6.88 -5.83 -6.24
N LEU A 39 5.94 -6.78 -6.21
CA LEU A 39 5.20 -7.22 -7.38
C LEU A 39 3.79 -7.66 -6.98
N LEU A 40 2.88 -7.56 -7.95
CA LEU A 40 1.53 -8.07 -7.86
C LEU A 40 1.45 -9.42 -8.55
N VAL A 41 0.70 -10.35 -7.95
CA VAL A 41 0.48 -11.69 -8.50
C VAL A 41 -1.01 -12.01 -8.47
N ARG A 42 -1.52 -12.56 -9.57
CA ARG A 42 -2.90 -13.06 -9.63
C ARG A 42 -2.98 -14.46 -9.03
N GLU A 43 -3.70 -14.58 -7.92
CA GLU A 43 -4.07 -15.84 -7.29
C GLU A 43 -5.58 -16.07 -7.41
N ARG A 44 -5.98 -16.93 -8.36
CA ARG A 44 -7.39 -17.18 -8.69
C ARG A 44 -8.09 -15.85 -9.02
N ASN A 45 -9.02 -15.42 -8.17
CA ASN A 45 -9.82 -14.22 -8.35
C ASN A 45 -9.28 -13.01 -7.55
N LYS A 46 -8.06 -13.10 -7.00
CA LYS A 46 -7.47 -12.03 -6.17
C LYS A 46 -6.11 -11.64 -6.72
N ILE A 47 -5.80 -10.35 -6.63
CA ILE A 47 -4.45 -9.83 -6.82
C ILE A 47 -3.81 -9.72 -5.42
N CYS A 48 -2.67 -10.38 -5.24
CA CYS A 48 -1.90 -10.39 -3.99
C CYS A 48 -0.56 -9.67 -4.19
N GLU A 49 -0.02 -9.15 -3.09
CA GLU A 49 1.26 -8.43 -3.08
C GLU A 49 2.37 -9.34 -2.57
N ILE A 50 3.54 -9.26 -3.21
CA ILE A 50 4.80 -9.81 -2.70
C ILE A 50 5.71 -8.63 -2.36
N ILE A 51 6.25 -8.64 -1.14
CA ILE A 51 7.16 -7.63 -0.62
C ILE A 51 8.51 -8.28 -0.34
N VAL A 52 9.54 -7.84 -1.05
CA VAL A 52 10.91 -8.31 -0.87
C VAL A 52 11.68 -7.31 -0.04
N VAL A 53 12.13 -7.76 1.13
CA VAL A 53 12.90 -6.96 2.08
C VAL A 53 14.34 -7.47 2.10
N ASP A 54 15.28 -6.57 1.90
CA ASP A 54 16.70 -6.85 2.16
C ASP A 54 17.01 -6.44 3.61
N THR A 55 17.47 -7.40 4.41
CA THR A 55 17.75 -7.19 5.84
C THR A 55 19.20 -6.77 6.09
N THR A 56 20.07 -6.95 5.09
CA THR A 56 21.46 -6.52 5.12
C THR A 56 21.58 -5.03 4.81
N LEU A 57 20.64 -4.50 4.01
CA LEU A 57 20.50 -3.08 3.77
C LEU A 57 19.74 -2.39 4.91
N ARG A 58 20.28 -1.25 5.35
CA ARG A 58 19.58 -0.34 6.26
C ARG A 58 19.17 0.91 5.49
N ARG A 59 17.90 1.28 5.60
CA ARG A 59 17.45 2.62 5.20
C ARG A 59 17.37 3.51 6.42
N GLU A 60 17.51 4.81 6.18
CA GLU A 60 17.15 5.80 7.19
C GLU A 60 15.70 5.55 7.62
N ARG A 61 15.51 5.42 8.93
CA ARG A 61 14.18 5.31 9.51
C ARG A 61 13.42 6.58 9.22
N ILE A 62 12.12 6.46 8.94
CA ILE A 62 11.25 7.62 8.92
C ILE A 62 11.15 8.12 10.37
N GLN A 63 11.96 9.12 10.71
CA GLN A 63 11.99 9.74 12.04
C GLN A 63 11.07 10.97 12.12
N ASN A 64 10.62 11.47 10.96
CA ASN A 64 9.80 12.67 10.87
C ASN A 64 8.33 12.29 10.62
N GLU A 65 7.45 12.65 11.55
CA GLU A 65 6.00 12.44 11.42
C GLU A 65 5.41 13.03 10.14
N ASN A 66 5.95 14.15 9.64
CA ASN A 66 5.46 14.79 8.41
C ASN A 66 5.76 13.93 7.19
N GLN A 67 6.90 13.23 7.16
CA GLN A 67 7.21 12.30 6.07
C GLN A 67 6.24 11.11 6.10
N LEU A 68 5.93 10.58 7.29
CA LEU A 68 4.96 9.49 7.45
C LEU A 68 3.56 9.92 6.99
N LYS A 69 3.10 11.11 7.42
CA LYS A 69 1.82 11.70 7.02
C LYS A 69 1.74 11.91 5.52
N THR A 70 2.83 12.36 4.89
CA THR A 70 2.88 12.55 3.42
C THR A 70 2.72 11.21 2.70
N LYS A 71 3.47 10.18 3.09
CA LYS A 71 3.37 8.84 2.49
C LYS A 71 1.98 8.21 2.69
N LEU A 72 1.36 8.43 3.85
CA LEU A 72 -0.02 8.00 4.11
C LEU A 72 -1.01 8.74 3.20
N PHE A 73 -0.88 10.05 3.08
CA PHE A 73 -1.75 10.89 2.26
C PHE A 73 -1.64 10.56 0.76
N ASP A 74 -0.43 10.28 0.28
CA ASP A 74 -0.18 9.90 -1.11
C ASP A 74 -0.37 8.40 -1.40
N LEU A 75 -0.90 7.65 -0.41
CA LEU A 75 -1.20 6.22 -0.50
C LEU A 75 0.01 5.33 -0.77
N GLU A 76 1.25 5.78 -0.51
CA GLU A 76 2.47 5.00 -0.82
C GLU A 76 2.57 3.69 -0.04
N PHE A 77 1.99 3.64 1.17
CA PHE A 77 1.92 2.40 1.94
C PHE A 77 0.84 1.45 1.42
N GLU A 78 -0.19 1.98 0.76
CA GLU A 78 -1.25 1.16 0.16
C GLU A 78 -0.85 0.67 -1.24
N ILE A 79 -0.28 1.55 -2.06
CA ILE A 79 0.17 1.30 -3.43
C ILE A 79 1.63 1.72 -3.53
N SER A 80 2.51 0.73 -3.50
CA SER A 80 3.95 0.99 -3.48
C SER A 80 4.43 1.72 -4.74
N PRO A 81 5.27 2.77 -4.58
CA PRO A 81 5.97 3.40 -5.70
C PRO A 81 6.82 2.42 -6.54
N LEU A 82 7.30 1.32 -5.94
CA LEU A 82 8.12 0.33 -6.65
C LEU A 82 7.33 -0.39 -7.75
N LEU A 83 6.00 -0.54 -7.60
CA LEU A 83 5.16 -1.16 -8.62
C LEU A 83 5.13 -0.31 -9.91
N PHE A 84 5.19 1.03 -9.77
CA PHE A 84 5.28 1.94 -10.91
C PHE A 84 6.67 1.90 -11.53
N SER A 85 7.72 1.98 -10.71
CA SER A 85 9.11 1.97 -11.20
C SER A 85 9.46 0.67 -11.95
N ASN A 86 8.85 -0.45 -11.56
CA ASN A 86 9.05 -1.75 -12.18
C ASN A 86 8.08 -2.03 -13.34
N GLY A 87 7.11 -1.14 -13.60
CA GLY A 87 6.10 -1.34 -14.65
C GLY A 87 5.26 -2.60 -14.45
N ASP A 88 4.77 -2.83 -13.22
CA ASP A 88 4.05 -4.06 -12.90
C ASP A 88 2.78 -4.22 -13.78
N PRO A 89 2.62 -5.35 -14.50
CA PRO A 89 1.57 -5.52 -15.50
C PRO A 89 0.16 -5.60 -14.89
N LEU A 90 0.03 -5.88 -13.59
CA LEU A 90 -1.25 -5.96 -12.90
C LEU A 90 -1.62 -4.67 -12.16
N LEU A 91 -0.71 -3.69 -12.10
CA LEU A 91 -0.90 -2.46 -11.33
C LEU A 91 -2.15 -1.69 -11.76
N LYS A 92 -2.34 -1.52 -13.08
CA LYS A 92 -3.49 -0.78 -13.62
C LYS A 92 -4.81 -1.41 -13.18
N GLU A 93 -4.97 -2.71 -13.42
CA GLU A 93 -6.18 -3.47 -13.04
C GLU A 93 -6.41 -3.41 -11.53
N TRP A 94 -5.35 -3.50 -10.74
CA TRP A 94 -5.44 -3.46 -9.29
C TRP A 94 -5.91 -2.08 -8.76
N ILE A 95 -5.43 -0.99 -9.35
CA ILE A 95 -5.89 0.37 -9.02
C ILE A 95 -7.35 0.56 -9.47
N GLU A 96 -7.73 0.06 -10.66
CA GLU A 96 -9.12 0.11 -11.14
C GLU A 96 -10.08 -0.60 -10.17
N TYR A 97 -9.69 -1.77 -9.66
CA TYR A 97 -10.45 -2.48 -8.62
C TYR A 97 -10.61 -1.65 -7.34
N LYS A 98 -9.53 -0.99 -6.88
CA LYS A 98 -9.57 -0.11 -5.70
C LYS A 98 -10.45 1.12 -5.92
N ILE A 99 -10.41 1.73 -7.12
CA ILE A 99 -11.28 2.84 -7.51
C ILE A 99 -12.74 2.41 -7.43
N LYS A 100 -13.10 1.30 -8.08
CA LYS A 100 -14.46 0.77 -8.08
C LYS A 100 -14.96 0.51 -6.66
N THR A 101 -14.14 -0.13 -5.83
CA THR A 101 -14.48 -0.42 -4.43
C THR A 101 -14.74 0.87 -3.65
N GLU A 102 -13.92 1.91 -3.86
CA GLU A 102 -14.09 3.19 -3.16
C GLU A 102 -15.35 3.96 -3.63
N GLU A 103 -15.66 3.90 -4.93
CA GLU A 103 -16.88 4.49 -5.48
C GLU A 103 -18.13 3.83 -4.91
N GLU A 104 -18.14 2.50 -4.78
CA GLU A 104 -19.22 1.74 -4.13
C GLU A 104 -19.38 2.12 -2.64
N ILE A 105 -18.28 2.33 -1.91
CA ILE A 105 -18.31 2.80 -0.52
C ILE A 105 -18.92 4.21 -0.43
N ILE A 106 -18.45 5.14 -1.26
CA ILE A 106 -18.95 6.51 -1.30
C ILE A 106 -20.46 6.54 -1.58
N GLU A 107 -20.91 5.78 -2.56
CA GLU A 107 -22.33 5.69 -2.91
C GLU A 107 -23.16 5.08 -1.78
N SER A 108 -22.67 4.02 -1.14
CA SER A 108 -23.32 3.44 0.04
C SER A 108 -23.43 4.43 1.19
N ILE A 109 -22.41 5.26 1.42
CA ILE A 109 -22.44 6.30 2.48
C ILE A 109 -23.45 7.39 2.13
N ARG A 110 -23.49 7.85 0.88
CA ARG A 110 -24.42 8.89 0.44
C ARG A 110 -25.89 8.46 0.52
N THR A 111 -26.18 7.21 0.20
CA THR A 111 -27.55 6.67 0.15
C THR A 111 -28.08 6.17 1.48
N LYS A 112 -27.22 5.50 2.27
CA LYS A 112 -27.64 4.76 3.48
C LYS A 112 -26.80 5.10 4.72
N GLY A 113 -25.90 6.09 4.62
CA GLY A 113 -24.92 6.37 5.65
C GLY A 113 -25.51 6.97 6.92
N SER A 114 -24.99 6.52 8.05
CA SER A 114 -25.22 7.18 9.34
C SER A 114 -24.50 8.54 9.40
N LYS A 115 -24.81 9.37 10.40
CA LYS A 115 -24.07 10.62 10.66
C LYS A 115 -22.56 10.38 10.83
N ALA A 116 -22.17 9.26 11.44
CA ALA A 116 -20.76 8.87 11.61
C ALA A 116 -20.10 8.40 10.31
N SER A 117 -20.89 7.88 9.36
CA SER A 117 -20.41 7.51 8.02
C SER A 117 -20.22 8.76 7.16
N LEU A 118 -21.18 9.68 7.21
CA LEU A 118 -21.14 10.96 6.49
C LEU A 118 -19.94 11.82 6.91
N SER A 119 -19.56 11.82 8.19
CA SER A 119 -18.36 12.55 8.64
C SER A 119 -17.04 12.03 8.06
N LYS A 120 -17.03 10.80 7.52
CA LYS A 120 -15.87 10.20 6.84
C LYS A 120 -15.93 10.31 5.32
N LEU A 121 -17.04 10.79 4.75
CA LEU A 121 -17.25 10.84 3.31
C LEU A 121 -16.14 11.61 2.59
N ASN A 122 -15.74 12.76 3.12
CA ASN A 122 -14.65 13.56 2.56
C ASN A 122 -13.32 12.80 2.49
N ASN A 123 -13.02 11.92 3.46
CA ASN A 123 -11.79 11.13 3.43
C ASN A 123 -11.82 10.10 2.29
N HIS A 124 -12.98 9.48 2.06
CA HIS A 124 -13.17 8.57 0.93
C HIS A 124 -13.09 9.29 -0.41
N GLU A 125 -13.68 10.48 -0.53
CA GLU A 125 -13.59 11.31 -1.75
C GLU A 125 -12.14 11.74 -2.04
N GLN A 126 -11.39 12.13 -1.01
CA GLN A 126 -9.96 12.44 -1.13
C GLN A 126 -9.15 11.22 -1.56
N ARG A 127 -9.40 10.05 -0.95
CA ARG A 127 -8.74 8.80 -1.34
C ARG A 127 -9.07 8.41 -2.78
N LEU A 128 -10.33 8.53 -3.20
CA LEU A 128 -10.76 8.28 -4.59
C LEU A 128 -10.03 9.20 -5.57
N LYS A 129 -9.89 10.49 -5.24
CA LYS A 129 -9.13 11.44 -6.05
C LYS A 129 -7.67 10.98 -6.23
N LYS A 130 -7.02 10.55 -5.15
CA LYS A 130 -5.65 10.03 -5.19
C LYS A 130 -5.51 8.75 -6.00
N LEU A 131 -6.44 7.80 -5.86
CA LEU A 131 -6.46 6.61 -6.71
C LEU A 131 -6.59 6.95 -8.20
N LYS A 132 -7.42 7.92 -8.55
CA LYS A 132 -7.57 8.39 -9.94
C LYS A 132 -6.31 9.09 -10.46
N GLU A 133 -5.59 9.84 -9.62
CA GLU A 133 -4.27 10.40 -9.96
C GLU A 133 -3.25 9.28 -10.26
N LEU A 134 -3.20 8.26 -9.41
CA LEU A 134 -2.32 7.09 -9.57
C LEU A 134 -2.67 6.24 -10.81
N HIS A 135 -3.96 6.08 -11.10
CA HIS A 135 -4.41 5.37 -12.32
C HIS A 135 -3.96 6.09 -13.59
N LYS A 136 -4.10 7.42 -13.63
CA LYS A 136 -3.60 8.24 -14.75
C LYS A 136 -2.10 8.04 -14.95
N ARG A 137 -1.31 7.99 -13.87
CA ARG A 137 0.14 7.74 -13.94
C ARG A 137 0.46 6.42 -14.66
N CYS A 138 -0.35 5.38 -14.49
CA CYS A 138 -0.18 4.09 -15.18
C CYS A 138 -0.42 4.17 -16.70
N LEU A 139 -1.11 5.21 -17.19
CA LEU A 139 -1.38 5.39 -18.63
C LEU A 139 -0.23 6.08 -19.37
N PHE A 140 0.69 6.71 -18.63
CA PHE A 140 1.82 7.49 -19.16
C PHE A 140 3.19 6.88 -18.81
N SER A 141 3.20 5.71 -18.16
CA SER A 141 4.38 4.90 -17.83
C SER A 141 4.46 3.69 -18.75
#